data_AF-R0LDZ0-F1
#
_entry.id   AF-R0LDZ0-F1
#
_cell.length_a   1.000
_cell.length_b   1.000
_cell.length_c   1.000
_cell.angle_alpha   90.00
_cell.angle_beta   90.00
_cell.angle_gamma   90.00
#
_symmetry.space_group_name_H-M   'P 1'
#
loop_
_entity.id
_entity.type
_entity.pdbx_description
1 polymer ?
#
loop_
_entity_poly.entity_id
_entity_poly.type
_entity_poly.pdbx_seq_one_letter_code
_entity_poly.pdbx_strand_id
1 'polypeptide(L)'
;SPAACLLQAELVNYERVKEYCLKVLQKEGENFKALYRSGVAFYHLGDYNKALYYLKEARSRQPTDTNVIRYIQLTEMKLSRCSQREKEAL
;
A
#
# COMPACT_ATOMS: atom_id res chain seq x y z
N SER A 1 -5.02 37.48 -6.47
CA SER A 1 -3.86 36.57 -6.55
C SER A 1 -4.32 35.18 -6.98
N PRO A 2 -4.18 34.80 -8.27
CA PRO A 2 -4.64 33.50 -8.78
C PRO A 2 -3.60 32.38 -8.61
N ALA A 3 -2.80 32.44 -7.55
CA ALA A 3 -1.70 31.49 -7.30
C ALA A 3 -2.12 30.23 -6.52
N ALA A 4 -3.42 30.04 -6.24
CA ALA A 4 -3.91 28.91 -5.44
C ALA A 4 -4.56 27.79 -6.26
N CYS A 5 -4.73 27.96 -7.59
CA CYS A 5 -5.64 27.10 -8.38
C CYS A 5 -4.97 26.02 -9.26
N LEU A 6 -3.64 25.90 -9.32
CA LEU A 6 -3.01 25.03 -10.35
C LEU A 6 -1.83 24.15 -9.88
N LEU A 7 -1.63 23.98 -8.57
CA LEU A 7 -0.60 23.07 -8.05
C LEU A 7 -1.10 22.04 -7.05
N GLN A 8 -2.41 21.77 -7.02
CA GLN A 8 -2.95 20.52 -6.49
C GLN A 8 -2.91 19.43 -7.57
N ALA A 9 -1.74 19.22 -8.18
CA ALA A 9 -1.40 17.90 -8.66
C ALA A 9 -1.26 17.06 -7.39
N GLU A 10 -2.40 16.56 -6.89
CA GLU A 10 -2.54 15.97 -5.57
C GLU A 10 -1.43 14.96 -5.35
N LEU A 11 -0.47 15.31 -4.48
CA LEU A 11 0.35 14.31 -3.82
C LEU A 11 -0.64 13.36 -3.17
N VAL A 12 -0.83 12.19 -3.76
CA VAL A 12 -1.79 11.19 -3.29
C VAL A 12 -1.55 11.02 -1.80
N ASN A 13 -2.51 11.45 -0.99
CA ASN A 13 -2.37 11.40 0.44
C ASN A 13 -2.62 9.96 0.89
N TYR A 14 -1.57 9.15 0.89
CA TYR A 14 -1.63 7.73 1.22
C TYR A 14 -2.10 7.50 2.67
N GLU A 15 -1.92 8.46 3.57
CA GLU A 15 -2.49 8.41 4.92
C GLU A 15 -4.03 8.41 4.87
N ARG A 16 -4.62 9.33 4.09
CA ARG A 16 -6.09 9.36 3.89
C ARG A 16 -6.59 8.12 3.14
N VAL A 17 -5.86 7.65 2.14
CA VAL A 17 -6.22 6.42 1.40
C VAL A 17 -6.25 5.23 2.35
N LYS A 18 -5.20 5.06 3.16
CA LYS A 18 -5.13 4.02 4.19
C LYS A 18 -6.34 4.11 5.11
N GLU A 19 -6.60 5.28 5.69
CA GLU A 19 -7.66 5.45 6.67
C GLU A 19 -9.05 5.16 6.10
N TYR A 20 -9.33 5.61 4.88
CA TYR A 20 -10.59 5.31 4.18
C TYR A 20 -10.73 3.83 3.88
N CYS A 21 -9.68 3.19 3.34
CA CYS A 21 -9.74 1.77 2.97
C CYS A 21 -9.90 0.89 4.21
N LEU A 22 -9.26 1.22 5.34
CA LEU A 22 -9.45 0.50 6.59
C LEU A 22 -10.88 0.63 7.12
N LYS A 23 -11.52 1.80 7.00
CA LYS A 23 -12.95 1.98 7.33
C LYS A 23 -13.86 1.13 6.44
N VAL A 24 -13.53 0.99 5.16
CA VAL A 24 -14.25 0.08 4.26
C VAL A 24 -14.07 -1.35 4.71
N LEU A 25 -12.85 -1.80 5.03
CA LEU A 25 -12.59 -3.15 5.50
C LEU A 25 -13.28 -3.48 6.84
N GLN A 26 -13.51 -2.50 7.69
CA GLN A 26 -14.32 -2.71 8.91
C GLN A 26 -15.79 -3.07 8.60
N LYS A 27 -16.33 -2.58 7.49
CA LYS A 27 -17.70 -2.87 7.04
C LYS A 27 -17.78 -4.05 6.10
N GLU A 28 -16.78 -4.17 5.24
CA GLU A 28 -16.64 -5.14 4.16
C GLU A 28 -15.24 -5.76 4.26
N GLY A 29 -15.05 -6.69 5.21
CA GLY A 29 -13.76 -7.30 5.56
C GLY A 29 -12.99 -7.94 4.40
N GLU A 30 -13.68 -8.17 3.30
CA GLU A 30 -13.19 -8.93 2.15
C GLU A 30 -13.17 -8.13 0.84
N ASN A 31 -13.39 -6.81 0.90
CA ASN A 31 -13.43 -5.98 -0.30
C ASN A 31 -12.05 -5.93 -0.97
N PHE A 32 -11.93 -6.58 -2.14
CA PHE A 32 -10.70 -6.65 -2.91
C PHE A 32 -10.06 -5.27 -3.17
N LYS A 33 -10.86 -4.28 -3.57
CA LYS A 33 -10.35 -2.94 -3.90
C LYS A 33 -9.80 -2.25 -2.66
N ALA A 34 -10.45 -2.42 -1.50
CA ALA A 34 -9.99 -1.86 -0.24
C ALA A 34 -8.72 -2.57 0.27
N LEU A 35 -8.62 -3.89 0.14
CA LEU A 35 -7.41 -4.66 0.44
C LEU A 35 -6.23 -4.19 -0.42
N TYR A 36 -6.41 -4.16 -1.74
CA TYR A 36 -5.38 -3.73 -2.68
C TYR A 36 -4.92 -2.28 -2.41
N ARG A 37 -5.86 -1.33 -2.29
CA ARG A 37 -5.56 0.08 -2.03
C ARG A 37 -4.91 0.30 -0.66
N SER A 38 -5.30 -0.46 0.37
CA SER A 38 -4.61 -0.44 1.66
C SER A 38 -3.17 -0.89 1.52
N GLY A 39 -2.93 -2.00 0.83
CA GLY A 39 -1.59 -2.52 0.57
C GLY A 39 -0.68 -1.52 -0.17
N VAL A 40 -1.21 -0.90 -1.23
CA VAL A 40 -0.52 0.16 -1.97
C VAL A 40 -0.24 1.38 -1.08
N ALA A 41 -1.22 1.81 -0.27
CA ALA A 41 -1.03 2.94 0.64
C ALA A 41 0.08 2.66 1.67
N PHE A 42 0.06 1.50 2.33
CA PHE A 42 1.12 1.10 3.27
C PHE A 42 2.48 1.01 2.59
N TYR A 43 2.56 0.54 1.34
CA TYR A 43 3.80 0.50 0.57
C TYR A 43 4.39 1.92 0.39
N HIS A 44 3.56 2.89 0.01
CA HIS A 44 4.01 4.26 -0.17
C HIS A 44 4.28 5.00 1.14
N LEU A 45 3.69 4.56 2.26
CA LEU A 45 3.98 5.04 3.61
C LEU A 45 5.24 4.38 4.23
N GLY A 46 5.82 3.38 3.57
CA GLY A 46 7.03 2.69 4.03
C GLY A 46 6.80 1.56 5.04
N ASP A 47 5.56 1.31 5.46
CA ASP A 47 5.21 0.15 6.29
C ASP A 47 5.05 -1.08 5.39
N TYR A 48 6.19 -1.61 4.95
CA TYR A 48 6.23 -2.72 3.99
C TYR A 48 5.67 -4.03 4.55
N ASN A 49 5.71 -4.22 5.88
CA ASN A 49 5.13 -5.40 6.52
C ASN A 49 3.60 -5.42 6.35
N LYS A 50 2.93 -4.31 6.69
CA LYS A 50 1.48 -4.20 6.46
C LYS A 50 1.13 -4.16 4.99
N ALA A 51 1.96 -3.53 4.16
CA ALA A 51 1.76 -3.54 2.71
C ALA A 51 1.68 -4.99 2.20
N LEU A 52 2.65 -5.84 2.56
CA LEU A 52 2.69 -7.23 2.13
C LEU A 52 1.48 -8.03 2.65
N TYR A 53 1.07 -7.80 3.90
CA TYR A 53 -0.12 -8.41 4.47
C TYR A 53 -1.38 -8.12 3.63
N TYR A 54 -1.72 -6.85 3.42
CA TYR A 54 -2.93 -6.48 2.67
C TYR A 54 -2.87 -6.88 1.20
N LEU A 55 -1.68 -6.86 0.58
CA LEU A 55 -1.50 -7.31 -0.80
C LEU A 55 -1.66 -8.84 -0.92
N LYS A 56 -1.23 -9.63 0.07
CA LYS A 56 -1.46 -11.08 0.09
C LYS A 56 -2.94 -11.41 0.28
N GLU A 57 -3.63 -10.67 1.14
CA GLU A 57 -5.09 -10.78 1.27
C GLU A 57 -5.78 -10.45 -0.05
N ALA A 58 -5.39 -9.36 -0.73
CA ALA A 58 -5.91 -9.04 -2.06
C ALA A 58 -5.63 -10.16 -3.08
N ARG A 59 -4.42 -10.74 -3.07
CA ARG A 59 -4.03 -11.85 -3.95
C ARG A 59 -4.86 -13.11 -3.69
N SER A 60 -5.24 -13.39 -2.44
CA SER A 60 -6.11 -14.53 -2.14
C SER A 60 -7.47 -14.43 -2.85
N ARG A 61 -7.94 -13.20 -3.10
CA ARG A 61 -9.23 -12.92 -3.77
C ARG A 61 -9.11 -12.87 -5.27
N GLN A 62 -8.02 -12.29 -5.78
CA GLN A 62 -7.71 -12.25 -7.20
C GLN A 62 -6.26 -12.69 -7.45
N PRO A 63 -6.02 -14.01 -7.52
CA PRO A 63 -4.67 -14.56 -7.64
C PRO A 63 -3.93 -14.17 -8.92
N THR A 64 -4.68 -13.81 -9.96
CA THR A 64 -4.17 -13.48 -11.30
C THR A 64 -4.06 -11.98 -11.56
N ASP A 65 -4.40 -11.12 -10.58
CA ASP A 65 -4.28 -9.67 -10.75
C ASP A 65 -2.80 -9.26 -10.83
N THR A 66 -2.39 -8.78 -12.00
CA THR A 66 -1.01 -8.43 -12.30
C THR A 66 -0.50 -7.25 -11.48
N ASN A 67 -1.39 -6.32 -11.09
CA ASN A 67 -1.02 -5.17 -10.27
C ASN A 67 -0.72 -5.61 -8.83
N VAL A 68 -1.55 -6.49 -8.28
CA VAL A 68 -1.32 -7.09 -6.95
C VAL A 68 0.01 -7.84 -6.94
N ILE A 69 0.25 -8.72 -7.92
CA ILE A 69 1.50 -9.47 -8.04
C ILE A 69 2.70 -8.53 -8.11
N ARG A 70 2.63 -7.49 -8.94
CA ARG A 70 3.69 -6.49 -9.09
C ARG A 70 3.98 -5.78 -7.76
N TYR A 71 2.96 -5.34 -7.05
CA TYR A 71 3.14 -4.66 -5.77
C TYR A 71 3.68 -5.59 -4.67
N ILE A 72 3.33 -6.87 -4.67
CA ILE A 72 3.93 -7.86 -3.77
C ILE A 72 5.43 -7.96 -4.02
N GLN A 73 5.84 -8.15 -5.27
CA GLN A 73 7.26 -8.24 -5.64
C GLN A 73 8.04 -6.97 -5.25
N LEU A 74 7.49 -5.79 -5.53
CA LEU A 74 8.09 -4.51 -5.12
C LEU A 74 8.24 -4.41 -3.60
N THR A 75 7.24 -4.86 -2.85
CA THR A 75 7.24 -4.85 -1.38
C THR A 75 8.27 -5.83 -0.82
N GLU A 76 8.35 -7.04 -1.35
CA GLU A 76 9.34 -8.06 -0.94
C GLU A 76 10.79 -7.60 -1.21
N MET A 77 11.03 -6.95 -2.36
CA MET A 77 12.33 -6.33 -2.66
C MET A 77 12.70 -5.23 -1.65
N LYS A 78 11.73 -4.42 -1.21
CA LYS A 78 11.95 -3.36 -0.20
C LYS A 78 12.22 -3.94 1.19
N LEU A 79 11.49 -4.97 1.59
CA LEU A 79 11.69 -5.66 2.87
C LEU A 79 13.06 -6.33 2.94
N SER A 80 13.46 -7.02 1.87
CA SER A 80 14.79 -7.67 1.80
C SER A 80 15.93 -6.66 1.98
N ARG A 81 15.79 -5.47 1.36
CA ARG A 81 16.74 -4.37 1.49
C ARG A 81 16.73 -3.70 2.88
N CYS A 82 15.59 -3.61 3.55
CA CYS A 82 15.52 -3.07 4.92
C CYS A 82 16.11 -4.05 5.94
N SER A 83 15.82 -5.35 5.82
CA SER A 83 16.35 -6.37 6.73
C SER A 83 17.88 -6.51 6.63
N GLN A 84 18.47 -6.28 5.45
CA GLN A 84 19.94 -6.21 5.29
C GLN A 84 20.54 -4.99 6.02
N ARG A 85 19.90 -3.82 5.93
CA ARG A 85 20.37 -2.60 6.62
C ARG A 85 20.27 -2.69 8.14
N GLU A 86 19.25 -3.36 8.66
CA GLU A 86 19.11 -3.59 10.11
C GLU A 86 20.18 -4.56 10.64
N LYS A 87 20.59 -5.56 9.85
CA LYS A 87 21.66 -6.50 10.22
C LYS A 87 23.06 -5.89 10.14
N GLU A 88 23.29 -4.91 9.28
CA GLU A 88 24.57 -4.21 9.15
C GLU A 88 24.73 -3.07 10.18
N ALA A 89 23.65 -2.66 10.85
CA ALA A 89 23.64 -1.63 11.89
C ALA A 89 23.81 -2.17 13.32
N LEU A 90 24.03 -3.48 13.46
CA LEU A 90 24.31 -4.22 14.70
C LEU A 90 25.75 -4.73 14.69
#